data_AF-A0A7R9ME46-F1
#
_entry.id   AF-A0A7R9ME46-F1
#
_cell.length_a   1.000
_cell.length_b   1.000
_cell.length_c   1.000
_cell.angle_alpha   90.00
_cell.angle_beta   90.00
_cell.angle_gamma   90.00
#
_symmetry.space_group_name_H-M   'P 1'
#
loop_
_entity.id
_entity.type
_entity.pdbx_description
1 polymer ?
#
loop_
_entity_poly.entity_id
_entity_poly.type
_entity_poly.pdbx_seq_one_letter_code
_entity_poly.pdbx_strand_id
1 'polypeptide(L)'
;MLSNEICPFDYIKVYDGGSDQDPIINTYCGQQRNLMVYSSGENLFVQFNTLKRTADSQNRGFSGWFEFSERFVNLGFIGKNDGQHIKGTECDQKILSRKESNGTVYSPNYPFLYHSNIVCKYYIYGLQDSQHLERVNIEFEKFEIPATD
;
A
#
# COMPACT_ATOMS: atom_id res chain seq x y z
N MET A 1 0.20 -4.37 11.14
CA MET A 1 -0.41 -3.64 12.27
C MET A 1 -0.65 -2.22 11.80
N LEU A 2 -1.90 -1.80 11.64
CA LEU A 2 -2.25 -0.40 11.39
C LEU A 2 -2.27 0.28 12.76
N SER A 3 -1.13 0.78 13.20
CA SER A 3 -1.10 1.67 14.36
C SER A 3 -1.79 2.96 13.93
N ASN A 4 -2.99 3.20 14.46
CA ASN A 4 -3.64 4.50 14.40
C ASN A 4 -2.89 5.44 15.36
N GLU A 5 -1.59 5.63 15.12
CA GLU A 5 -0.72 6.49 15.91
C GLU A 5 -1.16 7.91 15.64
N ILE A 6 -1.90 8.45 16.60
CA ILE A 6 -2.20 9.88 16.63
C ILE A 6 -0.86 10.56 16.86
N CYS A 7 -0.44 11.36 15.88
CA CYS A 7 0.77 12.18 15.95
C CYS A 7 0.37 13.64 16.24
N PRO A 8 0.10 14.02 17.52
CA PRO A 8 -0.47 15.32 17.85
C PRO A 8 0.54 16.49 17.80
N PHE A 9 1.84 16.18 17.73
CA PHE A 9 2.91 17.17 17.75
C PHE A 9 3.58 17.25 16.37
N ASP A 10 4.83 16.81 16.26
CA ASP A 10 5.56 16.79 14.99
C ASP A 10 5.26 15.50 14.21
N TYR A 11 5.03 15.64 12.91
CA TYR A 11 4.76 14.51 12.03
C TYR A 11 5.17 14.76 10.59
N ILE A 12 5.30 13.65 9.86
CA ILE A 12 5.38 13.63 8.41
C ILE A 12 4.09 13.00 7.92
N LYS A 13 3.39 13.69 7.03
CA LYS A 13 2.24 13.13 6.34
C LYS A 13 2.59 12.94 4.88
N VAL A 14 2.30 11.75 4.36
CA VAL A 14 2.59 11.40 2.97
C VAL A 14 1.28 11.19 2.24
N TYR A 15 1.17 11.81 1.08
CA TYR A 15 -0.02 11.82 0.24
C TYR A 15 0.31 11.19 -1.11
N ASP A 16 -0.63 10.40 -1.62
CA ASP A 16 -0.57 9.69 -2.89
C ASP A 16 -1.03 10.61 -4.03
N GLY A 17 -0.18 11.56 -4.40
CA GLY A 17 -0.49 12.59 -5.39
C GLY A 17 0.44 13.81 -5.31
N GLY A 18 0.03 14.91 -5.93
CA GLY A 18 0.86 16.12 -6.06
C GLY A 18 0.61 17.19 -4.98
N SER A 19 -0.38 17.01 -4.11
CA SER A 19 -0.86 18.04 -3.18
C SER A 19 -1.37 17.47 -1.85
N ASP A 20 -1.71 18.37 -0.92
CA ASP A 20 -2.33 18.02 0.37
C ASP A 20 -3.83 17.70 0.29
N GLN A 21 -4.43 17.82 -0.90
CA GLN A 21 -5.81 17.41 -1.18
C GLN A 21 -5.91 15.97 -1.69
N ASP A 22 -4.78 15.36 -2.04
CA ASP A 22 -4.73 13.99 -2.53
C ASP A 22 -4.92 12.98 -1.38
N PRO A 23 -5.18 11.69 -1.68
CA PRO A 23 -5.38 10.69 -0.64
C PRO A 23 -4.15 10.51 0.27
N ILE A 24 -4.36 10.45 1.59
CA ILE A 24 -3.28 10.17 2.54
C ILE A 24 -2.85 8.71 2.43
N ILE A 25 -1.54 8.47 2.33
CA ILE A 25 -0.91 7.16 2.50
C ILE A 25 -0.83 6.84 3.99
N ASN A 26 -0.12 7.69 4.75
CA ASN A 26 0.03 7.53 6.19
C ASN A 26 0.54 8.82 6.85
N THR A 27 0.46 8.85 8.18
CA THR A 27 1.10 9.86 9.04
C THR A 27 2.13 9.18 9.93
N TYR A 28 3.35 9.69 9.95
CA TYR A 28 4.49 9.14 10.67
C TYR A 28 4.98 10.11 11.73
N CYS A 29 5.27 9.59 12.92
CA CYS A 29 5.98 10.30 13.97
C CYS A 29 6.81 9.32 14.80
N GLY A 30 7.57 9.86 15.76
CA GLY A 30 8.46 9.06 16.60
C GLY A 30 9.64 8.49 15.82
N GLN A 31 10.22 7.40 16.36
CA GLN A 31 11.41 6.78 15.78
C GLN A 31 11.02 5.67 14.79
N GLN A 32 10.80 6.05 13.53
CA GLN A 32 10.58 5.10 12.44
C GLN A 32 11.91 4.79 11.74
N ARG A 33 12.16 3.51 11.42
CA ARG A 33 13.35 3.06 10.67
C ARG A 33 12.93 2.16 9.52
N ASN A 34 13.70 2.18 8.42
CA ASN A 34 13.47 1.36 7.23
C ASN A 34 12.05 1.54 6.64
N LEU A 35 11.52 2.76 6.71
CA LEU A 35 10.26 3.09 6.08
C LEU A 35 10.45 3.14 4.55
N MET A 36 9.60 2.42 3.84
CA MET A 36 9.52 2.45 2.38
C MET A 36 8.09 2.77 2.00
N VAL A 37 7.92 3.73 1.10
CA VAL A 37 6.61 4.17 0.61
C VAL A 37 6.64 4.19 -0.90
N TYR A 38 5.67 3.52 -1.50
CA TYR A 38 5.47 3.50 -2.94
C TYR A 38 4.31 4.41 -3.33
N SER A 39 4.52 5.19 -4.38
CA SER A 39 3.46 5.98 -5.02
C SER A 39 2.60 5.09 -5.90
N SER A 40 1.31 5.41 -6.05
CA SER A 40 0.47 4.75 -7.05
C SER A 40 0.63 5.33 -8.46
N GLY A 41 1.19 6.54 -8.56
CA GLY A 41 1.51 7.23 -9.80
C GLY A 41 2.85 7.96 -9.72
N GLU A 42 3.00 9.01 -10.52
CA GLU A 42 4.26 9.74 -10.69
C GLU A 42 4.53 10.79 -9.60
N ASN A 43 3.57 11.03 -8.70
CA ASN A 43 3.65 12.08 -7.69
C ASN A 43 3.48 11.55 -6.27
N LEU A 44 4.28 12.08 -5.33
CA LEU A 44 4.06 12.01 -3.89
C LEU A 44 4.21 13.40 -3.29
N PHE A 45 3.30 13.75 -2.39
CA PHE A 45 3.39 14.98 -1.62
C PHE A 45 3.74 14.64 -0.18
N VAL A 46 4.88 15.16 0.29
CA VAL A 46 5.40 14.92 1.65
C VAL A 46 5.31 16.23 2.43
N GLN A 47 4.48 16.23 3.47
CA GLN A 47 4.29 17.37 4.35
C GLN A 47 4.96 17.12 5.70
N PHE A 48 5.92 17.96 6.06
CA PHE A 48 6.45 18.01 7.42
C PHE A 48 5.72 19.09 8.22
N ASN A 49 5.13 18.70 9.35
CA ASN A 49 4.49 19.61 10.29
C ASN A 49 5.23 19.55 11.62
N THR A 50 5.53 20.72 12.19
CA THR A 50 6.20 20.83 13.48
C THR A 50 5.68 22.03 14.27
N LEU A 51 5.68 21.92 15.59
CA LEU A 51 5.34 23.02 16.48
C LEU A 51 6.53 23.98 16.65
N LYS A 52 6.22 25.26 16.90
CA LYS A 52 7.24 26.24 17.26
C LYS A 52 7.91 25.82 18.57
N ARG A 53 9.21 25.54 18.51
CA ARG A 53 10.01 25.20 19.70
C ARG A 53 10.60 26.46 20.32
N THR A 54 10.52 26.55 21.65
CA THR A 54 11.08 27.65 22.45
C THR A 54 12.35 27.25 23.19
N ALA A 55 12.67 25.96 23.24
CA ALA A 55 13.89 25.40 23.82
C ALA A 55 14.67 24.61 22.77
N ASP A 56 16.00 24.59 22.92
CA ASP A 56 16.88 23.79 22.07
C ASP A 56 16.51 22.31 22.16
N SER A 57 16.40 21.67 21.01
CA SER A 57 16.07 20.26 20.94
C SER A 57 17.06 19.51 20.05
N GLN A 58 17.39 18.29 20.45
CA GLN A 58 18.33 17.41 19.75
C GLN A 58 17.67 16.59 18.62
N ASN A 59 16.42 16.90 18.25
CA ASN A 59 15.69 16.14 17.23
C ASN A 59 16.25 16.46 15.85
N ARG A 60 16.69 15.42 15.13
CA ARG A 60 17.33 15.55 13.80
C ARG A 60 16.34 15.64 12.64
N GLY A 61 15.03 15.58 12.92
CA GLY A 61 13.99 15.57 11.90
C GLY A 61 13.96 14.25 11.14
N PHE A 62 13.72 14.33 9.83
CA PHE A 62 13.62 13.18 8.94
C PHE A 62 14.64 13.26 7.81
N SER A 63 15.01 12.11 7.27
CA SER A 63 15.87 12.00 6.10
C SER A 63 15.46 10.77 5.32
N GLY A 64 15.52 10.87 4.00
CA GLY A 64 15.17 9.81 3.08
C GLY A 64 15.69 10.13 1.70
N TRP A 65 15.62 9.14 0.82
CA TRP A 65 15.90 9.27 -0.60
C TRP A 65 14.67 8.81 -1.37
N PHE A 66 14.55 9.25 -2.61
CA PHE A 66 13.52 8.80 -3.54
C PHE A 66 14.19 8.28 -4.81
N GLU A 67 13.55 7.34 -5.49
CA GLU A 67 13.98 6.85 -6.79
C GLU A 67 12.79 6.68 -7.72
N PHE A 68 13.02 6.93 -9.00
CA PHE A 68 12.09 6.56 -10.07
C PHE A 68 12.64 5.30 -10.73
N SER A 69 11.81 4.28 -10.89
CA SER A 69 12.23 3.00 -11.45
C SER A 69 11.10 2.38 -12.26
N GLU A 70 11.42 1.94 -13.47
CA GLU A 70 10.51 1.12 -14.31
C GLU A 70 10.38 -0.32 -13.79
N ARG A 71 11.15 -0.70 -12.76
CA ARG A 71 11.10 -2.04 -12.16
C ARG A 71 9.95 -2.21 -11.18
N PHE A 72 9.36 -1.11 -10.70
CA PHE A 72 8.24 -1.19 -9.78
C PHE A 72 7.00 -1.75 -10.49
N VAL A 73 6.17 -2.44 -9.71
CA VAL A 73 4.96 -3.09 -10.25
C VAL A 73 4.02 -2.08 -10.90
N ASN A 74 3.66 -2.34 -12.16
CA ASN A 74 2.53 -1.65 -12.79
C ASN A 74 1.21 -2.08 -12.12
N LEU A 75 0.47 -1.12 -11.57
CA LEU A 75 -0.76 -1.37 -10.80
C LEU A 75 -1.99 -1.70 -11.67
N GLY A 76 -1.91 -1.67 -13.00
CA GLY A 76 -3.06 -1.83 -13.90
C GLY A 76 -3.77 -3.19 -13.86
N PHE A 77 -3.20 -4.18 -13.17
CA PHE A 77 -3.88 -5.44 -12.88
C PHE A 77 -4.86 -5.32 -11.69
N ILE A 78 -4.61 -4.36 -10.78
CA ILE A 78 -5.46 -4.06 -9.63
C ILE A 78 -6.66 -3.26 -10.13
N GLY A 79 -7.86 -3.79 -9.93
CA GLY A 79 -9.11 -3.21 -10.41
C GLY A 79 -9.82 -4.03 -11.49
N LYS A 80 -9.16 -5.01 -12.10
CA LYS A 80 -9.82 -5.94 -13.04
C LYS A 80 -10.92 -6.78 -12.37
N ASN A 81 -10.84 -7.01 -11.06
CA ASN A 81 -11.81 -7.79 -10.27
C ASN A 81 -12.14 -7.10 -8.93
N ASP A 82 -12.54 -5.83 -8.98
CA ASP A 82 -12.89 -5.01 -7.80
C ASP A 82 -11.78 -4.86 -6.74
N GLY A 83 -10.55 -5.23 -7.10
CA GLY A 83 -9.36 -5.03 -6.27
C GLY A 83 -9.07 -3.55 -6.06
N GLN A 84 -8.82 -3.17 -4.81
CA GLN A 84 -8.43 -1.84 -4.42
C GLN A 84 -6.99 -1.86 -3.93
N HIS A 85 -6.12 -1.06 -4.53
CA HIS A 85 -4.72 -0.95 -4.10
C HIS A 85 -4.63 -0.41 -2.67
N ILE A 86 -3.70 -0.96 -1.90
CA ILE A 86 -3.33 -0.45 -0.58
C ILE A 86 -2.20 0.55 -0.78
N LYS A 87 -2.55 1.83 -0.68
CA LYS A 87 -1.62 2.95 -0.89
C LYS A 87 -0.38 2.85 -0.01
N GLY A 88 0.77 3.26 -0.55
CA GLY A 88 2.06 3.16 0.13
C GLY A 88 2.73 1.79 0.01
N THR A 89 2.05 0.78 -0.51
CA THR A 89 2.64 -0.53 -0.85
C THR A 89 2.93 -0.62 -2.34
N GLU A 90 3.89 -1.46 -2.73
CA GLU A 90 4.22 -1.63 -4.15
C GLU A 90 3.05 -2.22 -4.95
N CYS A 91 2.30 -3.17 -4.38
CA CYS A 91 1.25 -3.88 -5.11
C CYS A 91 0.23 -4.61 -4.23
N ASP A 92 0.20 -4.35 -2.91
CA ASP A 92 -0.78 -5.00 -2.05
C ASP A 92 -2.18 -4.51 -2.43
N GLN A 93 -3.16 -5.41 -2.38
CA GLN A 93 -4.54 -5.09 -2.72
C GLN A 93 -5.53 -5.72 -1.75
N LYS A 94 -6.66 -5.06 -1.59
CA LYS A 94 -7.82 -5.55 -0.86
C LYS A 94 -8.99 -5.79 -1.81
N ILE A 95 -9.68 -6.90 -1.61
CA ILE A 95 -10.88 -7.28 -2.35
C ILE A 95 -11.98 -7.49 -1.33
N LEU A 96 -13.11 -6.83 -1.54
CA LEU A 96 -14.24 -6.83 -0.63
C LEU A 96 -15.45 -7.40 -1.36
N SER A 97 -15.96 -8.54 -0.92
CA SER A 97 -17.22 -9.06 -1.42
C SER A 97 -18.35 -8.10 -1.07
N ARG A 98 -18.91 -7.45 -2.09
CA ARG A 98 -19.97 -6.42 -1.97
C ARG A 98 -21.02 -6.48 -3.07
N LYS A 99 -20.69 -7.09 -4.21
CA LYS A 99 -21.54 -7.15 -5.42
C LYS A 99 -21.61 -8.56 -5.98
N GLU A 100 -20.47 -9.23 -6.04
CA GLU A 100 -20.31 -10.59 -6.55
C GLU A 100 -19.61 -11.46 -5.49
N SER A 101 -20.00 -12.73 -5.43
CA SER A 101 -19.44 -13.72 -4.49
C SER A 101 -18.28 -14.53 -5.09
N ASN A 102 -17.92 -14.26 -6.35
CA ASN A 102 -16.83 -14.88 -7.07
C ASN A 102 -15.99 -13.84 -7.82
N GLY A 103 -14.77 -14.22 -8.20
CA GLY A 103 -13.85 -13.37 -8.93
C GLY A 103 -12.48 -14.02 -9.05
N THR A 104 -11.70 -13.60 -10.04
CA THR A 104 -10.34 -14.11 -10.26
C THR A 104 -9.31 -13.10 -9.74
N VAL A 105 -8.13 -13.55 -9.32
CA VAL A 105 -7.01 -12.65 -9.03
C VAL A 105 -5.79 -13.10 -9.83
N TYR A 106 -4.96 -12.15 -10.20
CA TYR A 106 -3.80 -12.39 -11.04
C TYR A 106 -2.54 -11.90 -10.35
N SER A 107 -1.43 -12.56 -10.61
CA SER A 107 -0.09 -12.05 -10.30
C SER A 107 0.19 -10.78 -11.10
N PRO A 108 1.12 -9.92 -10.65
CA PRO A 108 1.61 -8.81 -11.45
C PRO A 108 2.09 -9.31 -12.81
N ASN A 109 1.81 -8.53 -13.85
CA ASN A 109 2.20 -8.80 -15.24
C ASN A 109 1.54 -10.04 -15.91
N TYR A 110 0.65 -10.77 -15.25
CA TYR A 110 -0.10 -11.87 -15.88
C TYR A 110 -0.84 -11.37 -17.14
N PRO A 111 -0.80 -12.09 -18.29
CA PRO A 111 -0.35 -13.48 -18.46
C PRO A 111 1.15 -13.68 -18.72
N PHE A 112 1.96 -12.62 -18.67
CA PHE A 112 3.41 -12.69 -18.80
C PHE A 112 4.09 -13.08 -17.49
N LEU A 113 5.41 -13.33 -17.55
CA LEU A 113 6.20 -13.66 -16.39
C LEU A 113 6.18 -12.51 -15.37
N TYR A 114 6.01 -12.87 -14.11
CA TYR A 114 6.15 -11.93 -13.01
C TYR A 114 7.64 -11.58 -12.81
N HIS A 115 7.94 -10.34 -12.43
CA HIS A 115 9.32 -9.96 -12.15
C HIS A 115 9.79 -10.55 -10.81
N SER A 116 11.09 -10.85 -10.72
CA SER A 116 11.72 -11.35 -9.48
C SER A 116 11.73 -10.29 -8.37
N ASN A 117 11.78 -10.74 -7.11
CA ASN A 117 11.92 -9.90 -5.90
C ASN A 117 10.72 -8.99 -5.59
N ILE A 118 9.52 -9.37 -6.03
CA ILE A 118 8.28 -8.65 -5.74
C ILE A 118 7.45 -9.44 -4.72
N VAL A 119 6.90 -8.74 -3.74
CA VAL A 119 6.00 -9.32 -2.74
C VAL A 119 4.69 -8.53 -2.73
N CYS A 120 3.66 -9.09 -3.35
CA CYS A 120 2.29 -8.56 -3.30
C CYS A 120 1.42 -9.38 -2.38
N LYS A 121 0.71 -8.73 -1.47
CA LYS A 121 -0.25 -9.36 -0.56
C LYS A 121 -1.67 -9.08 -1.03
N TYR A 122 -2.48 -10.14 -1.04
CA TYR A 122 -3.88 -10.11 -1.44
C TYR A 122 -4.74 -10.30 -0.20
N TYR A 123 -5.50 -9.27 0.17
CA TYR A 123 -6.40 -9.30 1.32
C TYR A 123 -7.84 -9.50 0.83
N ILE A 124 -8.36 -10.72 0.95
CA ILE A 124 -9.69 -11.09 0.46
C ILE A 124 -10.65 -11.16 1.64
N TYR A 125 -11.71 -10.35 1.61
CA TYR A 125 -12.73 -10.31 2.65
C TYR A 125 -14.09 -10.72 2.09
N GLY A 126 -14.68 -11.77 2.66
CA GLY A 126 -16.09 -12.12 2.42
C GLY A 126 -17.03 -11.11 3.08
N LEU A 127 -18.28 -11.05 2.60
CA LEU A 127 -19.32 -10.25 3.22
C LEU A 127 -19.61 -10.78 4.63
N GLN A 128 -19.62 -9.85 5.60
CA GLN A 128 -19.92 -10.14 7.00
C GLN A 128 -20.91 -9.10 7.51
N ASP A 129 -22.19 -9.42 7.44
CA ASP A 129 -23.26 -8.66 8.09
C ASP A 129 -24.05 -9.55 9.06
N SER A 130 -25.08 -9.01 9.72
CA SER A 130 -25.85 -9.73 10.73
C SER A 130 -26.66 -10.92 10.20
N GLN A 131 -26.83 -11.03 8.88
CA GLN A 131 -27.63 -12.05 8.22
C GLN A 131 -26.82 -12.89 7.20
N HIS A 132 -25.70 -12.37 6.69
CA HIS A 132 -24.87 -12.99 5.67
C HIS A 132 -23.43 -13.12 6.16
N LEU A 133 -22.95 -14.35 6.21
CA LEU A 133 -21.57 -14.70 6.51
C LEU A 133 -21.01 -15.48 5.34
N GLU A 134 -20.09 -14.87 4.61
CA GLU A 134 -19.40 -15.53 3.52
C GLU A 134 -18.09 -16.15 3.98
N ARG A 135 -17.73 -17.27 3.35
CA ARG A 135 -16.43 -17.91 3.49
C ARG A 135 -15.69 -17.77 2.17
N VAL A 136 -14.45 -17.31 2.24
CA VAL A 136 -13.58 -17.21 1.08
C VAL A 136 -13.07 -18.61 0.74
N ASN A 137 -13.35 -19.06 -0.48
CA ASN A 137 -12.74 -20.26 -1.08
C ASN A 137 -11.74 -19.82 -2.15
N ILE A 138 -10.55 -20.41 -2.17
CA ILE A 138 -9.47 -20.07 -3.09
C ILE A 138 -9.10 -21.31 -3.88
N GLU A 139 -9.15 -21.19 -5.20
CA GLU A 139 -8.72 -22.21 -6.15
C GLU A 139 -7.65 -21.63 -7.07
N PHE A 140 -6.66 -22.45 -7.43
CA PHE A 140 -5.60 -22.06 -8.36
C PHE A 140 -5.86 -22.69 -9.73
N GLU A 141 -6.33 -21.88 -10.69
CA GLU A 141 -6.47 -22.32 -12.08
C GLU A 141 -5.11 -22.55 -12.75
N LYS A 142 -4.15 -21.67 -12.46
CA LYS A 142 -2.76 -21.77 -12.93
C LYS A 142 -1.81 -21.36 -11.79
N PHE A 143 -0.78 -22.17 -11.56
CA PHE A 143 0.23 -21.91 -10.56
C PHE A 143 1.61 -22.37 -11.04
N GLU A 144 2.47 -21.41 -11.36
CA GLU A 144 3.85 -21.63 -11.81
C GLU A 144 4.77 -20.69 -11.05
N ILE A 145 5.67 -21.25 -10.24
CA ILE A 145 6.73 -20.51 -9.54
C ILE A 145 8.05 -21.10 -10.05
N PRO A 146 8.91 -20.35 -10.77
CA PRO A 146 10.30 -20.73 -11.03
C PRO A 146 10.96 -21.32 -9.79
N ALA A 147 11.56 -22.50 -9.96
CA ALA A 147 12.36 -23.13 -8.92
C ALA A 147 13.52 -22.18 -8.56
N THR A 148 13.83 -22.08 -7.26
CA THR A 148 15.07 -21.46 -6.82
C THR A 148 16.21 -22.40 -7.19
N ASP A 149 17.04 -22.02 -8.16
CA ASP A 149 18.38 -22.61 -8.35
C ASP A 149 19.34 -22.11 -7.25
#